data_AF-A0AAV4JFM2-F1
#
_entry.id   AF-A0AAV4JFM2-F1
#
_cell.length_a   1.000
_cell.length_b   1.000
_cell.length_c   1.000
_cell.angle_alpha   90.00
_cell.angle_beta   90.00
_cell.angle_gamma   90.00
#
_symmetry.space_group_name_H-M   'P 1'
#
loop_
_entity.id
_entity.type
_entity.pdbx_description
1 polymer ?
#
loop_
_entity_poly.entity_id
_entity_poly.type
_entity_poly.pdbx_seq_one_letter_code
_entity_poly.pdbx_strand_id
1 'polypeptide(L)'
;MKGLKKLPLAIAISSVMAATAQAELKALEDEAMSEMTGQSGITVEIEMKATVGEVKYTDEGSITLEGITLHNDADPDDLLKQKIEIDLLENNDLAAATQAKASGDAVQISISETNMDVEVDAIRTGVNSLGAIEIDDLKMDGTTLTVYSLKDSKGIGVDAVINQEIGRLAITDVDGANNVAGDKNGGTVALNSIDVSSLDMTGTEITVVDGADNAFGTNDAVKISMPGINGGKITVGGIQLGSATGDGYDRFDQTIGSVNIEGLDLAGSDMYVYAPDSGSGIRVTQTLNASVSEVTYVAGVLDATEAALVQTAMETEFDTRGYTTYADAGAAATAYGTAMTDIGTFQAMGAQQAIIDTEVAGGVDPADPATHTAEYTDAVSQQATLAGTLSGDYLDVNAAIFGATSAAARQKQFAAAGSYYGSGSSRTGDGVGSVSLENVSIVADTSTIAVDVNSSNELVIGAPMTNANLTVGSIRVGDGNLGGLSVSGLNIATNNIKIYGH
;
A
#
# COMPACT_ATOMS: atom_id res chain seq x y z
N MET A 1 11.18 26.00 30.51
CA MET A 1 10.23 24.89 30.77
C MET A 1 8.81 25.42 30.72
N LYS A 2 7.87 24.53 30.36
CA LYS A 2 6.42 24.58 30.56
C LYS A 2 5.65 25.09 29.35
N GLY A 3 5.57 24.18 28.37
CA GLY A 3 4.73 24.29 27.20
C GLY A 3 3.26 24.46 27.55
N LEU A 4 2.55 25.07 26.60
CA LEU A 4 1.11 25.03 26.50
C LEU A 4 0.68 23.57 26.64
N LYS A 5 -0.09 23.30 27.70
CA LYS A 5 -0.59 21.95 27.98
C LYS A 5 -1.53 21.57 26.82
N LYS A 6 -1.39 20.36 26.29
CA LYS A 6 -2.24 19.84 25.20
C LYS A 6 -3.70 19.65 25.61
N LEU A 7 -3.96 19.56 26.91
CA LEU A 7 -5.29 19.42 27.50
C LEU A 7 -6.20 20.65 27.27
N PRO A 8 -5.77 21.90 27.51
CA PRO A 8 -6.59 23.08 27.20
C PRO A 8 -6.88 23.30 25.70
N LEU A 9 -6.06 22.77 24.78
CA LEU A 9 -6.36 22.87 23.34
C LEU A 9 -7.41 21.84 22.90
N ALA A 10 -7.35 20.61 23.42
CA ALA A 10 -8.40 19.61 23.21
C ALA A 10 -9.74 20.05 23.85
N ILE A 11 -9.68 20.72 25.01
CA ILE A 11 -10.85 21.36 25.64
C ILE A 11 -11.35 22.56 24.81
N ALA A 12 -10.46 23.35 24.20
CA ALA A 12 -10.85 24.48 23.36
C ALA A 12 -11.51 24.06 22.03
N ILE A 13 -11.09 22.93 21.45
CA ILE A 13 -11.69 22.40 20.21
C ILE A 13 -13.06 21.76 20.52
N SER A 14 -13.18 21.05 21.65
CA SER A 14 -14.48 20.53 22.11
C SER A 14 -15.43 21.63 22.62
N SER A 15 -14.92 22.76 23.14
CA SER A 15 -15.78 23.88 23.55
C SER A 15 -16.28 24.75 22.39
N VAL A 16 -15.59 24.77 21.24
CA VAL A 16 -16.07 25.47 20.03
C VAL A 16 -17.19 24.69 19.33
N MET A 17 -17.15 23.34 19.39
CA MET A 17 -18.21 22.47 18.87
C MET A 17 -19.50 22.54 19.70
N ALA A 18 -19.39 22.89 20.99
CA ALA A 18 -20.54 23.13 21.87
C ALA A 18 -21.14 24.55 21.72
N ALA A 19 -20.48 25.48 21.01
CA ALA A 19 -20.82 26.90 21.02
C ALA A 19 -21.78 27.35 19.90
N THR A 20 -22.12 26.50 18.92
CA THR A 20 -23.05 26.86 17.84
C THR A 20 -24.41 26.16 17.90
N ALA A 21 -24.64 25.30 18.90
CA ALA A 21 -26.00 24.96 19.32
C ALA A 21 -26.57 26.12 20.15
N GLN A 22 -26.87 27.25 19.49
CA GLN A 22 -27.73 28.29 20.07
C GLN A 22 -29.16 27.75 20.07
N ALA A 23 -29.44 26.84 20.99
CA ALA A 23 -30.82 26.57 21.39
C ALA A 23 -31.34 27.84 22.07
N GLU A 24 -32.37 28.48 21.50
CA GLU A 24 -33.15 29.49 22.22
C GLU A 24 -33.77 28.81 23.44
N LEU A 25 -33.11 28.94 24.60
CA LEU A 25 -33.65 28.48 25.88
C LEU A 25 -34.83 29.38 26.25
N LYS A 26 -36.04 28.94 25.91
CA LYS A 26 -37.29 29.55 26.39
C LYS A 26 -37.52 29.07 27.82
N ALA A 27 -37.60 29.99 28.77
CA ALA A 27 -37.97 29.67 30.14
C ALA A 27 -39.40 29.10 30.16
N LEU A 28 -39.57 27.84 30.57
CA LEU A 28 -40.87 27.24 30.84
C LEU A 28 -41.38 27.74 32.20
N GLU A 29 -42.67 28.08 32.28
CA GLU A 29 -43.35 28.35 33.55
C GLU A 29 -43.55 27.03 34.32
N ASP A 30 -43.55 27.09 35.66
CA ASP A 30 -43.66 25.90 36.53
C ASP A 30 -44.93 25.07 36.26
N GLU A 31 -46.02 25.68 35.76
CA GLU A 31 -47.23 24.98 35.30
C GLU A 31 -46.95 24.05 34.09
N ALA A 32 -46.12 24.51 33.14
CA ALA A 32 -45.68 23.71 31.99
C ALA A 32 -44.64 22.64 32.39
N MET A 33 -43.86 22.89 33.44
CA MET A 33 -42.96 21.89 34.03
C MET A 33 -43.71 20.85 34.90
N SER A 34 -44.86 21.20 35.46
CA SER A 34 -45.73 20.27 36.17
C SER A 34 -46.55 19.38 35.23
N GLU A 35 -46.73 19.80 33.97
CA GLU A 35 -47.27 18.97 32.87
C GLU A 35 -46.19 18.14 32.17
N MET A 36 -44.90 18.51 32.25
CA MET A 36 -43.77 17.63 31.90
C MET A 36 -43.53 16.54 32.97
N THR A 37 -44.58 15.82 33.36
CA THR A 37 -44.45 14.49 33.97
C THR A 37 -44.36 13.47 32.84
N GLY A 38 -43.25 13.47 32.13
CA GLY A 38 -43.06 12.66 30.92
C GLY A 38 -42.36 11.35 31.22
N GLN A 39 -43.13 10.26 31.30
CA GLN A 39 -42.71 8.87 31.12
C GLN A 39 -42.23 8.58 29.67
N SER A 40 -41.61 9.55 28.99
CA SER A 40 -41.14 9.38 27.62
C SER A 40 -39.65 9.63 27.62
N GLY A 41 -38.90 8.57 27.31
CA GLY A 41 -37.46 8.61 27.12
C GLY A 41 -36.93 9.76 26.26
N ILE A 42 -35.62 9.93 26.32
CA ILE A 42 -34.85 10.89 25.53
C ILE A 42 -34.54 10.26 24.18
N THR A 43 -35.03 10.84 23.09
CA THR A 43 -34.54 10.51 21.75
C THR A 43 -33.42 11.48 21.36
N VAL A 44 -32.28 10.93 20.96
CA VAL A 44 -31.14 11.67 20.40
C VAL A 44 -31.00 11.27 18.94
N GLU A 45 -31.20 12.21 18.04
CA GLU A 45 -30.94 12.05 16.61
C GLU A 45 -29.63 12.75 16.27
N ILE A 46 -28.75 12.02 15.58
CA ILE A 46 -27.45 12.50 15.15
C ILE A 46 -27.43 12.43 13.63
N GLU A 47 -27.20 13.57 12.99
CA GLU A 47 -26.95 13.66 11.55
C GLU A 47 -25.53 14.18 11.35
N MET A 48 -24.64 13.37 10.76
CA MET A 48 -23.26 13.79 10.53
C MET A 48 -22.66 13.22 9.24
N LYS A 49 -21.71 13.94 8.66
CA LYS A 49 -20.74 13.40 7.70
C LYS A 49 -19.37 13.52 8.33
N ALA A 50 -18.67 12.40 8.49
CA ALA A 50 -17.39 12.37 9.20
C ALA A 50 -16.27 11.93 8.25
N THR A 51 -15.25 12.77 8.14
CA THR A 51 -14.04 12.48 7.38
C THR A 51 -12.83 12.77 8.26
N VAL A 52 -11.91 11.82 8.38
CA VAL A 52 -10.66 11.97 9.12
C VAL A 52 -9.51 11.84 8.13
N GLY A 53 -8.69 12.89 8.02
CA GLY A 53 -7.58 12.91 7.08
C GLY A 53 -6.49 11.87 7.38
N GLU A 54 -6.09 11.76 8.66
CA GLU A 54 -5.06 10.82 9.10
C GLU A 54 -5.24 10.41 10.56
N VAL A 55 -5.10 9.11 10.85
CA VAL A 55 -4.90 8.57 12.20
C VAL A 55 -3.57 7.82 12.25
N LYS A 56 -2.63 8.30 13.07
CA LYS A 56 -1.31 7.71 13.22
C LYS A 56 -1.10 7.16 14.63
N TYR A 57 -0.87 5.85 14.72
CA TYR A 57 -0.39 5.20 15.94
C TYR A 57 1.14 5.06 15.90
N THR A 58 1.81 5.24 17.03
CA THR A 58 3.28 5.14 17.12
C THR A 58 3.70 4.44 18.41
N ASP A 59 4.24 3.23 18.26
CA ASP A 59 4.87 2.44 19.32
C ASP A 59 5.90 1.48 18.68
N GLU A 60 7.19 1.68 18.97
CA GLU A 60 8.34 0.98 18.34
C GLU A 60 8.33 0.90 16.79
N GLY A 61 7.50 1.72 16.16
CA GLY A 61 7.14 1.76 14.74
C GLY A 61 5.93 2.68 14.56
N SER A 62 5.40 2.83 13.34
CA SER A 62 4.17 3.60 13.13
C SER A 62 3.25 2.97 12.10
N ILE A 63 1.96 2.92 12.44
CA ILE A 63 0.87 2.57 11.52
C ILE A 63 0.06 3.83 11.29
N THR A 64 -0.25 4.13 10.03
CA THR A 64 -1.01 5.32 9.63
C THR A 64 -2.21 4.88 8.82
N LEU A 65 -3.40 5.36 9.16
CA LEU A 65 -4.62 5.23 8.39
C LEU A 65 -4.90 6.59 7.77
N GLU A 66 -5.09 6.66 6.47
CA GLU A 66 -5.31 7.91 5.74
C GLU A 66 -6.66 7.86 5.03
N GLY A 67 -7.31 9.03 4.93
CA GLY A 67 -8.56 9.17 4.19
C GLY A 67 -9.67 8.29 4.75
N ILE A 68 -9.94 8.41 6.04
CA ILE A 68 -11.05 7.68 6.66
C ILE A 68 -12.33 8.45 6.38
N THR A 69 -13.32 7.81 5.78
CA THR A 69 -14.64 8.40 5.58
C THR A 69 -15.72 7.50 6.19
N LEU A 70 -16.69 8.14 6.83
CA LEU A 70 -17.91 7.52 7.32
C LEU A 70 -19.06 8.24 6.62
N HIS A 71 -19.86 7.49 5.87
CA HIS A 71 -20.99 8.04 5.15
C HIS A 71 -22.20 7.11 5.22
N ASN A 72 -23.33 7.65 4.79
CA ASN A 72 -24.54 6.86 4.64
C ASN A 72 -24.35 5.86 3.50
N ASP A 73 -24.79 4.63 3.70
CA ASP A 73 -24.79 3.55 2.68
C ASP A 73 -25.60 3.96 1.43
N ALA A 74 -26.78 4.56 1.62
CA ALA A 74 -27.67 4.86 0.50
C ALA A 74 -27.16 5.97 -0.45
N ASP A 75 -26.39 6.92 0.08
CA ASP A 75 -25.78 8.02 -0.68
C ASP A 75 -24.57 8.58 0.09
N PRO A 76 -23.34 8.52 -0.45
CA PRO A 76 -22.15 9.03 0.23
C PRO A 76 -22.17 10.55 0.46
N ASP A 77 -23.06 11.28 -0.21
CA ASP A 77 -23.28 12.70 0.01
C ASP A 77 -24.39 13.03 1.02
N ASP A 78 -25.22 12.05 1.41
CA ASP A 78 -26.17 12.22 2.51
C ASP A 78 -25.45 12.13 3.88
N LEU A 79 -26.08 12.73 4.89
CA LEU A 79 -25.62 12.61 6.26
C LEU A 79 -25.93 11.21 6.78
N LEU A 80 -25.00 10.64 7.53
CA LEU A 80 -25.26 9.48 8.37
C LEU A 80 -26.27 9.87 9.44
N LYS A 81 -27.38 9.12 9.52
CA LYS A 81 -28.45 9.33 10.49
C LYS A 81 -28.40 8.20 11.51
N GLN A 82 -28.24 8.57 12.78
CA GLN A 82 -28.31 7.63 13.89
C GLN A 82 -29.35 8.11 14.90
N LYS A 83 -30.23 7.19 15.28
CA LYS A 83 -31.22 7.40 16.33
C LYS A 83 -30.84 6.58 17.56
N ILE A 84 -30.66 7.27 18.67
CA ILE A 84 -30.44 6.68 19.99
C ILE A 84 -31.67 7.01 20.83
N GLU A 85 -32.31 5.99 21.39
CA GLU A 85 -33.43 6.16 22.31
C GLU A 85 -32.97 5.74 23.71
N ILE A 86 -33.16 6.62 24.69
CA ILE A 86 -32.84 6.37 26.08
C ILE A 86 -34.15 6.41 26.84
N ASP A 87 -34.62 5.27 27.34
CA ASP A 87 -35.91 5.18 28.01
C ASP A 87 -35.79 4.64 29.43
N LEU A 88 -36.78 4.96 30.25
CA LEU A 88 -36.97 4.36 31.57
C LEU A 88 -38.04 3.28 31.43
N LEU A 89 -37.61 2.02 31.45
CA LEU A 89 -38.52 0.89 31.42
C LEU A 89 -38.94 0.56 32.85
N GLU A 90 -40.24 0.51 33.07
CA GLU A 90 -40.77 -0.01 34.32
C GLU A 90 -40.36 -1.47 34.50
N ASN A 91 -40.19 -1.91 35.75
CA ASN A 91 -39.77 -3.30 36.02
C ASN A 91 -40.64 -4.33 35.28
N ASN A 92 -41.95 -4.09 35.19
CA ASN A 92 -42.89 -5.01 34.53
C ASN A 92 -42.70 -5.12 33.00
N ASP A 93 -42.02 -4.14 32.38
CA ASP A 93 -41.81 -4.07 30.93
C ASP A 93 -40.44 -4.62 30.50
N LEU A 94 -39.55 -4.97 31.45
CA LEU A 94 -38.24 -5.55 31.12
C LEU A 94 -38.39 -6.98 30.56
N ALA A 95 -37.35 -7.51 29.91
CA ALA A 95 -37.33 -8.93 29.55
C ALA A 95 -37.37 -9.81 30.82
N ALA A 96 -38.02 -10.97 30.76
CA ALA A 96 -38.25 -11.82 31.95
C ALA A 96 -36.97 -12.19 32.73
N ALA A 97 -35.85 -12.41 32.01
CA ALA A 97 -34.55 -12.68 32.62
C ALA A 97 -34.02 -11.48 33.42
N THR A 98 -34.17 -10.27 32.87
CA THR A 98 -33.82 -9.00 33.51
C THR A 98 -34.75 -8.69 34.68
N GLN A 99 -36.08 -8.87 34.52
CA GLN A 99 -37.08 -8.67 35.58
C GLN A 99 -36.77 -9.49 36.83
N ALA A 100 -36.34 -10.74 36.64
CA ALA A 100 -36.01 -11.62 37.76
C ALA A 100 -34.88 -11.07 38.64
N LYS A 101 -33.98 -10.26 38.06
CA LYS A 101 -32.81 -9.70 38.72
C LYS A 101 -32.96 -8.24 39.12
N ALA A 102 -33.84 -7.49 38.47
CA ALA A 102 -34.03 -6.07 38.70
C ALA A 102 -34.81 -5.78 39.99
N SER A 103 -34.31 -4.86 40.80
CA SER A 103 -34.95 -4.37 42.03
C SER A 103 -36.04 -3.32 41.78
N GLY A 104 -36.05 -2.74 40.59
CA GLY A 104 -36.96 -1.67 40.17
C GLY A 104 -36.84 -1.41 38.68
N ASP A 105 -37.13 -0.19 38.26
CA ASP A 105 -37.09 0.23 36.86
C ASP A 105 -35.65 0.21 36.31
N ALA A 106 -35.53 0.11 34.99
CA ALA A 106 -34.26 0.11 34.29
C ALA A 106 -34.15 1.28 33.32
N VAL A 107 -32.92 1.72 33.07
CA VAL A 107 -32.63 2.61 31.95
C VAL A 107 -32.25 1.73 30.76
N GLN A 108 -32.97 1.83 29.66
CA GLN A 108 -32.57 1.21 28.40
C GLN A 108 -32.03 2.27 27.45
N ILE A 109 -30.96 1.94 26.76
CA ILE A 109 -30.40 2.71 25.65
C ILE A 109 -30.47 1.79 24.43
N SER A 110 -31.22 2.18 23.41
CA SER A 110 -31.35 1.44 22.16
C SER A 110 -30.85 2.27 20.99
N ILE A 111 -30.24 1.59 20.03
CA ILE A 111 -29.96 2.11 18.70
C ILE A 111 -31.00 1.47 17.78
N SER A 112 -31.90 2.29 17.22
CA SER A 112 -33.04 1.78 16.45
C SER A 112 -32.61 1.22 15.09
N GLU A 113 -31.82 1.96 14.32
CA GLU A 113 -31.14 1.49 13.11
C GLU A 113 -30.02 2.47 12.76
N THR A 114 -28.88 1.96 12.30
CA THR A 114 -27.81 2.77 11.68
C THR A 114 -27.19 1.94 10.58
N ASN A 115 -27.23 2.44 9.34
CA ASN A 115 -26.55 1.85 8.19
C ASN A 115 -25.49 2.84 7.74
N MET A 116 -24.26 2.38 7.65
CA MET A 116 -23.12 3.21 7.30
C MET A 116 -22.10 2.42 6.52
N ASP A 117 -21.36 3.13 5.67
CA ASP A 117 -20.15 2.61 5.08
C ASP A 117 -18.94 3.26 5.75
N VAL A 118 -17.85 2.51 5.82
CA VAL A 118 -16.56 2.97 6.31
C VAL A 118 -15.51 2.70 5.25
N GLU A 119 -14.86 3.76 4.77
CA GLU A 119 -13.74 3.65 3.86
C GLU A 119 -12.46 4.14 4.54
N VAL A 120 -11.36 3.45 4.28
CA VAL A 120 -10.00 3.86 4.59
C VAL A 120 -9.19 3.78 3.31
N ASP A 121 -8.88 4.94 2.74
CA ASP A 121 -8.20 5.05 1.45
C ASP A 121 -6.83 4.37 1.42
N ALA A 122 -6.12 4.35 2.55
CA ALA A 122 -4.85 3.63 2.69
C ALA A 122 -4.43 3.39 4.15
N ILE A 123 -3.80 2.24 4.38
CA ILE A 123 -3.13 1.86 5.62
C ILE A 123 -1.64 1.75 5.34
N ARG A 124 -0.79 2.38 6.14
CA ARG A 124 0.66 2.44 5.90
C ARG A 124 1.50 2.06 7.11
N THR A 125 2.63 1.41 6.83
CA THR A 125 3.75 1.27 7.76
C THR A 125 4.94 2.05 7.22
N GLY A 126 5.15 3.26 7.74
CA GLY A 126 6.12 4.19 7.17
C GLY A 126 5.71 4.61 5.76
N VAL A 127 6.45 4.16 4.75
CA VAL A 127 6.21 4.49 3.33
C VAL A 127 5.51 3.38 2.54
N ASN A 128 5.35 2.19 3.14
CA ASN A 128 4.73 1.05 2.47
C ASN A 128 3.23 1.04 2.74
N SER A 129 2.42 0.86 1.69
CA SER A 129 1.01 0.54 1.84
C SER A 129 0.82 -0.91 2.31
N LEU A 130 -0.17 -1.11 3.18
CA LEU A 130 -0.72 -2.41 3.57
C LEU A 130 -2.09 -2.66 2.89
N GLY A 131 -2.51 -1.74 2.03
CA GLY A 131 -3.80 -1.77 1.36
C GLY A 131 -4.77 -0.70 1.86
N ALA A 132 -6.01 -0.83 1.41
CA ALA A 132 -7.17 -0.03 1.79
C ALA A 132 -8.20 -0.97 2.44
N ILE A 133 -9.07 -0.39 3.27
CA ILE A 133 -10.21 -1.09 3.86
C ILE A 133 -11.50 -0.41 3.43
N GLU A 134 -12.48 -1.20 3.06
CA GLU A 134 -13.83 -0.76 2.79
C GLU A 134 -14.79 -1.70 3.52
N ILE A 135 -15.67 -1.11 4.32
CA ILE A 135 -16.75 -1.80 5.01
C ILE A 135 -18.03 -1.24 4.42
N ASP A 136 -18.77 -2.10 3.74
CA ASP A 136 -20.04 -1.76 3.13
C ASP A 136 -21.17 -2.35 3.95
N ASP A 137 -22.25 -1.60 4.07
CA ASP A 137 -23.46 -1.98 4.80
C ASP A 137 -23.15 -2.34 6.26
N LEU A 138 -22.34 -1.56 6.97
CA LEU A 138 -22.24 -1.71 8.43
C LEU A 138 -23.57 -1.29 9.04
N LYS A 139 -24.37 -2.29 9.38
CA LYS A 139 -25.68 -2.17 9.97
C LYS A 139 -25.63 -2.46 11.46
N MET A 140 -26.18 -1.55 12.25
CA MET A 140 -26.45 -1.71 13.67
C MET A 140 -27.95 -1.59 13.91
N ASP A 141 -28.61 -2.70 14.19
CA ASP A 141 -30.07 -2.77 14.36
C ASP A 141 -30.45 -3.57 15.61
N GLY A 142 -31.36 -3.03 16.42
CA GLY A 142 -31.80 -3.66 17.67
C GLY A 142 -30.69 -3.80 18.71
N THR A 143 -29.62 -3.00 18.62
CA THR A 143 -28.58 -2.97 19.65
C THR A 143 -29.13 -2.25 20.88
N THR A 144 -29.10 -2.91 22.04
CA THR A 144 -29.64 -2.36 23.30
C THR A 144 -28.67 -2.54 24.45
N LEU A 145 -28.76 -1.62 25.41
CA LEU A 145 -28.07 -1.65 26.69
C LEU A 145 -29.10 -1.31 27.78
N THR A 146 -29.39 -2.26 28.65
CA THR A 146 -30.33 -2.08 29.78
C THR A 146 -29.55 -2.11 31.08
N VAL A 147 -29.67 -1.05 31.88
CA VAL A 147 -28.97 -0.87 33.16
C VAL A 147 -29.99 -0.78 34.28
N TYR A 148 -29.82 -1.61 35.32
CA TYR A 148 -30.76 -1.73 36.42
C TYR A 148 -30.05 -1.99 37.75
N SER A 149 -30.74 -1.71 38.86
CA SER A 149 -30.25 -2.09 40.20
C SER A 149 -30.58 -3.55 40.49
N LEU A 150 -29.66 -4.30 41.11
CA LEU A 150 -29.87 -5.71 41.44
C LEU A 150 -30.78 -5.87 42.67
N LYS A 151 -31.68 -6.87 42.64
CA LYS A 151 -32.74 -7.11 43.65
C LYS A 151 -32.23 -7.60 45.00
N ASP A 152 -31.15 -8.38 45.00
CA ASP A 152 -30.65 -9.05 46.20
C ASP A 152 -29.16 -8.75 46.48
N SER A 153 -28.54 -7.86 45.69
CA SER A 153 -27.12 -7.55 45.75
C SER A 153 -26.88 -6.05 45.65
N LYS A 154 -25.80 -5.57 46.28
CA LYS A 154 -25.31 -4.21 46.08
C LYS A 154 -24.53 -4.16 44.77
N GLY A 155 -25.24 -3.84 43.70
CA GLY A 155 -24.65 -3.82 42.37
C GLY A 155 -25.60 -3.34 41.30
N ILE A 156 -25.07 -3.31 40.10
CA ILE A 156 -25.75 -2.88 38.88
C ILE A 156 -25.76 -4.07 37.93
N GLY A 157 -26.94 -4.39 37.41
CA GLY A 157 -27.10 -5.28 36.28
C GLY A 157 -26.97 -4.49 34.98
N VAL A 158 -26.25 -5.07 34.02
CA VAL A 158 -26.00 -4.49 32.71
C VAL A 158 -26.30 -5.59 31.69
N ASP A 159 -27.38 -5.44 30.95
CA ASP A 159 -27.75 -6.36 29.89
C ASP A 159 -27.47 -5.66 28.56
N ALA A 160 -26.60 -6.21 27.74
CA ALA A 160 -26.27 -5.65 26.44
C ALA A 160 -26.53 -6.67 25.35
N VAL A 161 -27.26 -6.25 24.32
CA VAL A 161 -27.40 -7.01 23.07
C VAL A 161 -26.75 -6.18 21.99
N ILE A 162 -25.67 -6.69 21.41
CA ILE A 162 -24.98 -6.03 20.30
C ILE A 162 -25.25 -6.84 19.04
N ASN A 163 -25.87 -6.18 18.07
CA ASN A 163 -26.13 -6.73 16.75
C ASN A 163 -25.43 -5.84 15.73
N GLN A 164 -24.47 -6.44 15.03
CA GLN A 164 -23.77 -5.81 13.92
C GLN A 164 -23.76 -6.78 12.74
N GLU A 165 -24.21 -6.28 11.61
CA GLU A 165 -24.09 -6.94 10.31
C GLU A 165 -23.19 -6.06 9.45
N ILE A 166 -22.28 -6.68 8.72
CA ILE A 166 -21.49 -6.03 7.69
C ILE A 166 -21.80 -6.76 6.40
N GLY A 167 -22.38 -6.07 5.42
CA GLY A 167 -22.64 -6.64 4.11
C GLY A 167 -21.35 -7.11 3.44
N ARG A 168 -20.30 -6.29 3.49
CA ARG A 168 -18.96 -6.67 3.00
C ARG A 168 -17.84 -5.96 3.76
N LEU A 169 -16.77 -6.69 4.06
CA LEU A 169 -15.45 -6.14 4.37
C LEU A 169 -14.51 -6.48 3.22
N ALA A 170 -14.02 -5.48 2.50
CA ALA A 170 -13.01 -5.63 1.47
C ALA A 170 -11.68 -5.05 1.94
N ILE A 171 -10.63 -5.85 1.82
CA ILE A 171 -9.24 -5.42 2.01
C ILE A 171 -8.58 -5.49 0.65
N THR A 172 -8.26 -4.33 0.09
CA THR A 172 -7.70 -4.25 -1.25
C THR A 172 -6.25 -3.82 -1.14
N ASP A 173 -5.34 -4.58 -1.74
CA ASP A 173 -3.96 -4.11 -1.90
C ASP A 173 -3.96 -2.83 -2.74
N VAL A 174 -3.19 -1.84 -2.32
CA VAL A 174 -3.05 -0.57 -3.03
C VAL A 174 -1.81 -0.72 -3.90
N ASP A 175 -1.95 -1.55 -4.95
CA ASP A 175 -0.84 -1.83 -5.85
C ASP A 175 -0.74 -0.73 -6.91
N GLY A 176 0.03 0.30 -6.57
CA GLY A 176 0.40 1.35 -7.49
C GLY A 176 1.82 1.79 -7.18
N ALA A 177 2.67 1.94 -8.19
CA ALA A 177 4.06 2.40 -8.08
C ALA A 177 4.25 3.73 -7.30
N ASN A 178 3.16 4.41 -6.96
CA ASN A 178 3.11 5.71 -6.29
C ASN A 178 2.49 5.68 -4.87
N ASN A 179 2.03 4.52 -4.35
CA ASN A 179 1.39 4.41 -3.02
C ASN A 179 0.35 5.52 -2.77
N VAL A 180 -0.54 5.82 -3.72
CA VAL A 180 -1.51 6.92 -3.58
C VAL A 180 -2.73 6.43 -2.82
N ALA A 181 -3.22 7.22 -1.85
CA ALA A 181 -4.46 6.92 -1.15
C ALA A 181 -5.63 6.88 -2.15
N GLY A 182 -6.43 5.81 -2.12
CA GLY A 182 -7.60 5.61 -3.01
C GLY A 182 -7.35 4.78 -4.29
N ASP A 183 -6.09 4.42 -4.62
CA ASP A 183 -5.80 3.52 -5.75
C ASP A 183 -6.08 2.05 -5.36
N LYS A 184 -7.34 1.63 -5.41
CA LYS A 184 -7.78 0.26 -5.09
C LYS A 184 -7.54 -0.71 -6.26
N ASN A 185 -6.35 -0.78 -6.85
CA ASN A 185 -6.10 -1.60 -8.05
C ASN A 185 -5.37 -2.92 -7.80
N GLY A 186 -4.99 -3.22 -6.55
CA GLY A 186 -4.34 -4.49 -6.22
C GLY A 186 -5.33 -5.62 -5.99
N GLY A 187 -4.82 -6.79 -5.61
CA GLY A 187 -5.65 -7.93 -5.25
C GLY A 187 -6.52 -7.63 -4.03
N THR A 188 -7.77 -8.09 -4.04
CA THR A 188 -8.71 -7.88 -2.94
C THR A 188 -8.98 -9.18 -2.22
N VAL A 189 -9.08 -9.13 -0.89
CA VAL A 189 -9.75 -10.16 -0.10
C VAL A 189 -11.05 -9.56 0.38
N ALA A 190 -12.18 -10.17 0.02
CA ALA A 190 -13.48 -9.77 0.53
C ALA A 190 -14.09 -10.85 1.41
N LEU A 191 -14.66 -10.41 2.52
CA LEU A 191 -15.50 -11.18 3.42
C LEU A 191 -16.92 -10.63 3.26
N ASN A 192 -17.83 -11.46 2.78
CA ASN A 192 -19.22 -11.07 2.51
C ASN A 192 -20.16 -11.64 3.57
N SER A 193 -21.22 -10.89 3.87
CA SER A 193 -22.26 -11.23 4.85
C SER A 193 -21.64 -11.64 6.18
N ILE A 194 -20.96 -10.68 6.81
CA ILE A 194 -20.34 -10.87 8.11
C ILE A 194 -21.37 -10.52 9.17
N ASP A 195 -21.92 -11.53 9.81
CA ASP A 195 -22.81 -11.34 10.93
C ASP A 195 -22.02 -11.53 12.22
N VAL A 196 -21.94 -10.49 13.02
CA VAL A 196 -21.58 -10.57 14.45
C VAL A 196 -22.88 -10.44 15.22
N SER A 197 -23.77 -11.40 14.99
CA SER A 197 -25.10 -11.40 15.59
C SER A 197 -25.05 -11.97 17.01
N SER A 198 -25.71 -11.27 17.94
CA SER A 198 -26.00 -11.73 19.29
C SER A 198 -24.76 -11.93 20.18
N LEU A 199 -23.88 -10.92 20.25
CA LEU A 199 -23.10 -10.73 21.47
C LEU A 199 -24.07 -10.29 22.57
N ASP A 200 -24.78 -11.27 23.11
CA ASP A 200 -25.74 -11.10 24.20
C ASP A 200 -25.00 -11.28 25.53
N MET A 201 -24.83 -10.16 26.22
CA MET A 201 -24.26 -10.07 27.56
C MET A 201 -25.35 -9.87 28.62
N THR A 202 -26.60 -10.25 28.31
CA THR A 202 -27.74 -10.21 29.25
C THR A 202 -27.45 -11.04 30.49
N GLY A 203 -27.45 -10.36 31.63
CA GLY A 203 -27.11 -10.91 32.94
C GLY A 203 -25.72 -10.54 33.42
N THR A 204 -25.03 -9.57 32.80
CA THR A 204 -23.76 -9.04 33.34
C THR A 204 -24.05 -8.30 34.64
N GLU A 205 -23.28 -8.62 35.67
CA GLU A 205 -23.46 -8.07 37.00
C GLU A 205 -22.17 -7.39 37.47
N ILE A 206 -22.29 -6.13 37.85
CA ILE A 206 -21.22 -5.39 38.53
C ILE A 206 -21.62 -5.32 40.00
N THR A 207 -20.93 -6.09 40.83
CA THR A 207 -21.22 -6.20 42.26
C THR A 207 -20.02 -5.76 43.08
N VAL A 208 -20.28 -5.23 44.27
CA VAL A 208 -19.25 -5.11 45.29
C VAL A 208 -19.24 -6.42 46.08
N VAL A 209 -18.12 -7.13 46.05
CA VAL A 209 -17.87 -8.28 46.91
C VAL A 209 -17.04 -7.83 48.09
N ASP A 210 -17.33 -8.37 49.27
CA ASP A 210 -16.57 -8.04 50.46
C ASP A 210 -15.19 -8.71 50.45
N GLY A 211 -14.32 -8.28 51.36
CA GLY A 211 -12.99 -8.87 51.52
C GLY A 211 -12.95 -10.34 51.95
N ALA A 212 -14.04 -10.90 52.48
CA ALA A 212 -14.10 -12.33 52.81
C ALA A 212 -14.40 -13.19 51.58
N ASP A 213 -15.15 -12.66 50.62
CA ASP A 213 -15.53 -13.29 49.36
C ASP A 213 -14.60 -12.92 48.19
N ASN A 214 -13.65 -12.00 48.39
CA ASN A 214 -12.62 -11.68 47.42
C ASN A 214 -11.56 -12.79 47.34
N ALA A 215 -11.50 -13.49 46.19
CA ALA A 215 -10.52 -14.57 45.96
C ALA A 215 -9.05 -14.10 45.92
N PHE A 216 -8.78 -12.78 45.90
CA PHE A 216 -7.46 -12.19 45.69
C PHE A 216 -6.94 -11.35 46.87
N GLY A 217 -7.65 -11.29 47.98
CA GLY A 217 -7.20 -10.59 49.19
C GLY A 217 -8.31 -10.37 50.22
N THR A 218 -7.99 -9.59 51.24
CA THR A 218 -8.88 -9.29 52.39
C THR A 218 -9.63 -7.97 52.27
N ASN A 219 -9.36 -7.20 51.21
CA ASN A 219 -10.07 -5.97 50.91
C ASN A 219 -11.27 -6.23 50.00
N ASP A 220 -12.30 -5.39 50.12
CA ASP A 220 -13.44 -5.38 49.20
C ASP A 220 -12.98 -5.23 47.74
N ALA A 221 -13.74 -5.82 46.83
CA ALA A 221 -13.49 -5.76 45.39
C ALA A 221 -14.75 -5.43 44.61
N VAL A 222 -14.59 -4.85 43.43
CA VAL A 222 -15.66 -4.80 42.43
C VAL A 222 -15.48 -6.02 41.55
N LYS A 223 -16.49 -6.90 41.55
CA LYS A 223 -16.58 -8.04 40.65
C LYS A 223 -17.49 -7.68 39.49
N ILE A 224 -16.98 -7.81 38.28
CA ILE A 224 -17.76 -7.80 37.05
C ILE A 224 -17.88 -9.26 36.61
N SER A 225 -19.08 -9.80 36.69
CA SER A 225 -19.38 -11.16 36.23
C SER A 225 -20.14 -11.07 34.92
N MET A 226 -19.53 -11.60 33.86
CA MET A 226 -20.16 -11.68 32.56
C MET A 226 -20.91 -13.02 32.44
N PRO A 227 -22.14 -13.03 31.91
CA PRO A 227 -22.83 -14.27 31.59
C PRO A 227 -22.09 -14.96 30.43
N GLY A 228 -22.35 -16.25 30.25
CA GLY A 228 -21.99 -16.88 28.99
C GLY A 228 -22.71 -16.20 27.85
N ILE A 229 -21.97 -15.85 26.78
CA ILE A 229 -22.62 -15.53 25.51
C ILE A 229 -23.29 -16.83 25.05
N ASN A 230 -24.61 -16.92 25.16
CA ASN A 230 -25.31 -18.15 24.80
C ASN A 230 -25.72 -18.09 23.32
N GLY A 231 -24.91 -18.70 22.45
CA GLY A 231 -25.20 -18.77 21.02
C GLY A 231 -24.67 -17.59 20.20
N GLY A 232 -23.66 -16.86 20.70
CA GLY A 232 -22.94 -15.88 19.90
C GLY A 232 -22.39 -16.54 18.64
N LYS A 233 -22.69 -15.94 17.49
CA LYS A 233 -22.32 -16.45 16.18
C LYS A 233 -21.51 -15.40 15.44
N ILE A 234 -20.39 -15.83 14.87
CA ILE A 234 -19.66 -15.02 13.87
C ILE A 234 -19.69 -15.82 12.58
N THR A 235 -20.45 -15.33 11.61
CA THR A 235 -20.45 -15.89 10.25
C THR A 235 -19.77 -14.97 9.28
N VAL A 236 -19.11 -15.58 8.30
CA VAL A 236 -18.71 -14.95 7.05
C VAL A 236 -19.32 -15.82 5.96
N GLY A 237 -20.37 -15.32 5.30
CA GLY A 237 -21.12 -16.05 4.27
C GLY A 237 -20.25 -16.48 3.09
N GLY A 238 -19.30 -15.63 2.66
CA GLY A 238 -18.36 -15.96 1.58
C GLY A 238 -17.04 -15.19 1.68
N ILE A 239 -15.93 -15.91 1.57
CA ILE A 239 -14.55 -15.42 1.50
C ILE A 239 -14.12 -15.50 0.05
N GLN A 240 -13.81 -14.35 -0.53
CA GLN A 240 -13.50 -14.21 -1.95
C GLN A 240 -12.14 -13.56 -2.15
N LEU A 241 -11.46 -14.01 -3.21
CA LEU A 241 -10.25 -13.38 -3.71
C LEU A 241 -10.54 -12.69 -5.03
N GLY A 242 -10.05 -11.46 -5.12
CA GLY A 242 -10.10 -10.63 -6.30
C GLY A 242 -8.76 -10.39 -6.92
N SER A 243 -8.76 -10.37 -8.25
CA SER A 243 -7.59 -10.01 -9.04
C SER A 243 -7.57 -8.50 -9.32
N ALA A 244 -6.36 -7.98 -9.53
CA ALA A 244 -6.07 -6.58 -9.82
C ALA A 244 -6.66 -6.05 -11.16
N THR A 245 -7.28 -6.90 -11.98
CA THR A 245 -7.50 -6.62 -13.40
C THR A 245 -8.92 -6.14 -13.78
N GLY A 246 -9.81 -5.87 -12.82
CA GLY A 246 -11.19 -5.47 -13.12
C GLY A 246 -11.60 -4.14 -12.49
N ASP A 247 -11.88 -3.14 -13.30
CA ASP A 247 -12.48 -1.86 -12.96
C ASP A 247 -14.00 -2.01 -12.81
N GLY A 248 -14.42 -2.61 -11.69
CA GLY A 248 -15.82 -2.81 -11.35
C GLY A 248 -16.00 -4.01 -10.43
N TYR A 249 -17.14 -4.10 -9.75
CA TYR A 249 -17.52 -5.13 -8.78
C TYR A 249 -17.37 -6.61 -9.21
N ASP A 250 -16.89 -6.88 -10.43
CA ASP A 250 -16.53 -8.20 -10.98
C ASP A 250 -15.16 -8.73 -10.48
N ARG A 251 -14.63 -8.19 -9.38
CA ARG A 251 -13.33 -8.56 -8.79
C ARG A 251 -13.38 -9.83 -7.94
N PHE A 252 -14.24 -10.80 -8.15
CA PHE A 252 -14.34 -11.94 -7.24
C PHE A 252 -14.44 -13.28 -7.99
N ASP A 253 -13.36 -13.60 -8.70
CA ASP A 253 -13.30 -14.80 -9.55
C ASP A 253 -13.21 -16.11 -8.74
N GLN A 254 -12.91 -16.04 -7.44
CA GLN A 254 -12.69 -17.21 -6.60
C GLN A 254 -13.34 -17.03 -5.23
N THR A 255 -14.36 -17.84 -4.94
CA THR A 255 -14.83 -18.05 -3.56
C THR A 255 -14.00 -19.16 -2.95
N ILE A 256 -13.17 -18.86 -1.95
CA ILE A 256 -12.35 -19.88 -1.28
C ILE A 256 -13.19 -20.66 -0.27
N GLY A 257 -14.23 -20.04 0.31
CA GLY A 257 -15.11 -20.70 1.27
C GLY A 257 -15.94 -19.76 2.12
N SER A 258 -16.45 -20.26 3.22
CA SER A 258 -17.16 -19.52 4.26
C SER A 258 -16.66 -19.97 5.63
N VAL A 259 -16.80 -19.09 6.63
CA VAL A 259 -16.46 -19.41 8.02
C VAL A 259 -17.69 -19.23 8.88
N ASN A 260 -17.98 -20.22 9.70
CA ASN A 260 -19.02 -20.15 10.71
C ASN A 260 -18.43 -20.53 12.06
N ILE A 261 -18.48 -19.61 13.00
CA ILE A 261 -18.09 -19.81 14.40
C ILE A 261 -19.38 -19.81 15.21
N GLU A 262 -19.74 -20.98 15.75
CA GLU A 262 -20.95 -21.16 16.55
C GLU A 262 -20.64 -21.50 18.00
N GLY A 263 -21.55 -21.09 18.88
CA GLY A 263 -21.46 -21.35 20.31
C GLY A 263 -20.20 -20.73 20.90
N LEU A 264 -19.90 -19.49 20.51
CA LEU A 264 -18.96 -18.65 21.24
C LEU A 264 -19.51 -18.48 22.66
N ASP A 265 -18.81 -19.00 23.65
CA ASP A 265 -19.18 -18.92 25.06
C ASP A 265 -18.07 -18.21 25.84
N LEU A 266 -18.45 -17.15 26.57
CA LEU A 266 -17.59 -16.43 27.51
C LEU A 266 -17.95 -16.70 28.98
N ALA A 267 -18.72 -17.75 29.26
CA ALA A 267 -19.25 -18.03 30.59
C ALA A 267 -18.12 -18.17 31.63
N GLY A 268 -18.37 -17.61 32.81
CA GLY A 268 -17.42 -17.66 33.91
C GLY A 268 -16.18 -16.78 33.67
N SER A 269 -16.24 -15.84 32.73
CA SER A 269 -15.26 -14.76 32.64
C SER A 269 -15.59 -13.71 33.70
N ASP A 270 -14.78 -13.64 34.74
CA ASP A 270 -14.92 -12.66 35.81
C ASP A 270 -13.76 -11.67 35.77
N MET A 271 -14.07 -10.40 36.04
CA MET A 271 -13.06 -9.37 36.29
C MET A 271 -13.19 -8.86 37.73
N TYR A 272 -12.07 -8.81 38.43
CA TYR A 272 -11.97 -8.27 39.77
C TYR A 272 -11.12 -7.01 39.75
N VAL A 273 -11.68 -5.91 40.24
CA VAL A 273 -10.98 -4.66 40.49
C VAL A 273 -10.86 -4.48 41.99
N TYR A 274 -9.64 -4.50 42.52
CA TYR A 274 -9.40 -4.54 43.97
C TYR A 274 -8.10 -3.85 44.38
N ALA A 275 -8.04 -3.41 45.63
CA ALA A 275 -6.79 -2.97 46.24
C ALA A 275 -6.06 -4.20 46.83
N PRO A 276 -4.78 -4.44 46.49
CA PRO A 276 -4.05 -5.58 47.03
C PRO A 276 -3.79 -5.42 48.53
N ASP A 277 -3.70 -6.53 49.26
CA ASP A 277 -3.38 -6.53 50.70
C ASP A 277 -2.02 -5.91 51.02
N SER A 278 -1.12 -5.86 50.04
CA SER A 278 0.17 -5.19 50.14
C SER A 278 0.49 -4.40 48.87
N GLY A 279 1.04 -3.20 49.08
CA GLY A 279 1.36 -2.25 48.02
C GLY A 279 0.33 -1.11 47.89
N SER A 280 0.57 -0.22 46.95
CA SER A 280 -0.35 0.86 46.60
C SER A 280 -0.87 0.66 45.18
N GLY A 281 -2.11 1.03 44.93
CA GLY A 281 -2.72 1.01 43.60
C GLY A 281 -3.95 0.12 43.50
N ILE A 282 -4.55 0.13 42.31
CA ILE A 282 -5.70 -0.70 41.94
C ILE A 282 -5.16 -1.84 41.09
N ARG A 283 -5.56 -3.07 41.39
CA ARG A 283 -5.30 -4.24 40.55
C ARG A 283 -6.57 -4.61 39.81
N VAL A 284 -6.38 -5.02 38.56
CA VAL A 284 -7.42 -5.61 37.73
C VAL A 284 -6.96 -7.02 37.40
N THR A 285 -7.70 -8.01 37.85
CA THR A 285 -7.49 -9.41 37.48
C THR A 285 -8.69 -9.84 36.65
N GLN A 286 -8.44 -10.25 35.42
CA GLN A 286 -9.48 -10.78 34.54
C GLN A 286 -9.18 -12.25 34.27
N THR A 287 -10.16 -13.09 34.53
CA THR A 287 -10.21 -14.45 33.98
C THR A 287 -11.03 -14.37 32.72
N LEU A 288 -10.40 -14.63 31.57
CA LEU A 288 -11.09 -14.75 30.29
C LEU A 288 -11.22 -16.24 29.97
N ASN A 289 -12.45 -16.75 30.07
CA ASN A 289 -12.79 -18.10 29.65
C ASN A 289 -13.52 -17.98 28.32
N ALA A 290 -12.79 -18.08 27.22
CA ALA A 290 -13.36 -18.08 25.88
C ALA A 290 -13.32 -19.48 25.29
N SER A 291 -14.48 -19.97 24.86
CA SER A 291 -14.58 -21.23 24.13
C SER A 291 -15.50 -21.08 22.93
N VAL A 292 -15.27 -21.92 21.94
CA VAL A 292 -16.12 -22.02 20.75
C VAL A 292 -16.55 -23.47 20.65
N SER A 293 -17.84 -23.68 20.42
CA SER A 293 -18.39 -25.03 20.28
C SER A 293 -17.98 -25.67 18.97
N GLU A 294 -18.05 -24.90 17.87
CA GLU A 294 -17.68 -25.37 16.54
C GLU A 294 -17.11 -24.22 15.68
N VAL A 295 -16.03 -24.51 14.96
CA VAL A 295 -15.52 -23.66 13.87
C VAL A 295 -15.65 -24.47 12.59
N THR A 296 -16.62 -24.09 11.75
CA THR A 296 -16.82 -24.72 10.44
C THR A 296 -16.22 -23.84 9.36
N TYR A 297 -15.29 -24.40 8.60
CA TYR A 297 -14.90 -23.86 7.31
C TYR A 297 -15.56 -24.67 6.21
N VAL A 298 -16.35 -24.03 5.35
CA VAL A 298 -16.89 -24.67 4.15
C VAL A 298 -16.08 -24.17 2.98
N ALA A 299 -15.27 -25.03 2.36
CA ALA A 299 -14.55 -24.66 1.16
C ALA A 299 -15.54 -24.30 0.03
N GLY A 300 -15.22 -23.25 -0.72
CA GLY A 300 -15.95 -22.88 -1.93
C GLY A 300 -15.82 -24.03 -2.91
N VAL A 301 -16.95 -24.62 -3.28
CA VAL A 301 -16.98 -25.63 -4.33
C VAL A 301 -16.65 -24.91 -5.63
N LEU A 302 -15.38 -24.96 -6.05
CA LEU A 302 -15.09 -25.01 -7.48
C LEU A 302 -15.94 -26.18 -8.00
N ASP A 303 -16.78 -25.95 -9.01
CA ASP A 303 -17.47 -27.02 -9.73
C ASP A 303 -16.49 -28.20 -9.87
N ALA A 304 -16.89 -29.44 -9.62
CA ALA A 304 -15.98 -30.59 -9.72
C ALA A 304 -15.20 -30.62 -11.06
N THR A 305 -15.76 -30.03 -12.10
CA THR A 305 -15.13 -29.79 -13.40
C THR A 305 -14.07 -28.67 -13.35
N GLU A 306 -14.35 -27.55 -12.69
CA GLU A 306 -13.41 -26.45 -12.45
C GLU A 306 -12.33 -26.80 -11.43
N ALA A 307 -12.62 -27.56 -10.38
CA ALA A 307 -11.65 -28.07 -9.42
C ALA A 307 -10.63 -28.98 -10.12
N ALA A 308 -11.09 -29.82 -11.06
CA ALA A 308 -10.22 -30.62 -11.90
C ALA A 308 -9.40 -29.77 -12.88
N LEU A 309 -9.97 -28.69 -13.43
CA LEU A 309 -9.25 -27.75 -14.30
C LEU A 309 -8.21 -26.93 -13.54
N VAL A 310 -8.52 -26.47 -12.32
CA VAL A 310 -7.59 -25.74 -11.45
C VAL A 310 -6.52 -26.67 -10.91
N GLN A 311 -6.85 -27.91 -10.54
CA GLN A 311 -5.84 -28.91 -10.19
C GLN A 311 -4.94 -29.23 -11.39
N THR A 312 -5.51 -29.39 -12.59
CA THR A 312 -4.72 -29.60 -13.82
C THR A 312 -3.88 -28.37 -14.14
N ALA A 313 -4.40 -27.16 -13.97
CA ALA A 313 -3.68 -25.91 -14.21
C ALA A 313 -2.55 -25.71 -13.18
N MET A 314 -2.78 -26.01 -11.91
CA MET A 314 -1.76 -25.98 -10.86
C MET A 314 -0.70 -27.05 -11.08
N GLU A 315 -1.07 -28.27 -11.47
CA GLU A 315 -0.12 -29.33 -11.83
C GLU A 315 0.69 -28.94 -13.08
N THR A 316 0.06 -28.30 -14.08
CA THR A 316 0.73 -27.80 -15.29
C THR A 316 1.62 -26.58 -14.99
N GLU A 317 1.24 -25.70 -14.07
CA GLU A 317 2.00 -24.52 -13.67
C GLU A 317 3.18 -24.88 -12.76
N PHE A 318 3.03 -25.90 -11.91
CA PHE A 318 4.13 -26.46 -11.15
C PHE A 318 5.13 -27.21 -12.04
N ASP A 319 4.66 -27.85 -13.12
CA ASP A 319 5.52 -28.52 -14.12
C ASP A 319 6.24 -27.49 -15.02
N THR A 320 5.58 -26.40 -15.41
CA THR A 320 6.20 -25.33 -16.22
C THR A 320 7.17 -24.46 -15.42
N ARG A 321 6.96 -24.21 -14.13
CA ARG A 321 7.96 -23.58 -13.24
C ARG A 321 9.11 -24.52 -12.87
N GLY A 322 8.93 -25.83 -13.06
CA GLY A 322 9.96 -26.84 -12.91
C GLY A 322 10.90 -26.98 -14.11
N TYR A 323 10.47 -26.67 -15.34
CA TYR A 323 11.31 -26.90 -16.52
C TYR A 323 10.83 -26.14 -17.78
N THR A 324 10.98 -24.81 -17.87
CA THR A 324 11.22 -24.16 -19.18
C THR A 324 11.89 -22.80 -19.04
N THR A 325 13.20 -22.80 -19.30
CA THR A 325 13.92 -21.64 -19.81
C THR A 325 13.46 -21.33 -21.24
N TYR A 326 13.51 -20.03 -21.61
CA TYR A 326 13.33 -19.45 -22.95
C TYR A 326 11.91 -19.19 -23.48
N ALA A 327 11.32 -18.10 -23.00
CA ALA A 327 10.27 -17.36 -23.71
C ALA A 327 10.84 -16.17 -24.50
N ASP A 328 11.78 -16.43 -25.42
CA ASP A 328 12.24 -15.45 -26.42
C ASP A 328 12.36 -16.08 -27.82
N ALA A 329 11.45 -17.01 -28.11
CA ALA A 329 11.46 -17.85 -29.31
C ALA A 329 11.01 -17.13 -30.60
N GLY A 330 10.59 -15.86 -30.53
CA GLY A 330 10.23 -15.07 -31.71
C GLY A 330 11.45 -14.59 -32.52
N ALA A 331 12.56 -14.27 -31.85
CA ALA A 331 13.79 -13.82 -32.51
C ALA A 331 14.71 -15.00 -32.89
N ALA A 332 14.70 -16.09 -32.13
CA ALA A 332 15.51 -17.27 -32.39
C ALA A 332 15.01 -18.13 -33.58
N ALA A 333 13.70 -18.16 -33.85
CA ALA A 333 13.14 -18.95 -34.96
C ALA A 333 13.59 -18.44 -36.34
N THR A 334 13.78 -17.13 -36.50
CA THR A 334 14.25 -16.55 -37.76
C THR A 334 15.76 -16.77 -37.95
N ALA A 335 16.54 -16.80 -36.87
CA ALA A 335 17.97 -17.12 -36.90
C ALA A 335 18.25 -18.64 -37.08
N TYR A 336 17.36 -19.51 -36.58
CA TYR A 336 17.45 -20.96 -36.81
C TYR A 336 17.03 -21.36 -38.23
N GLY A 337 16.14 -20.60 -38.88
CA GLY A 337 15.76 -20.82 -40.27
C GLY A 337 16.94 -20.64 -41.25
N THR A 338 17.77 -19.63 -41.04
CA THR A 338 19.01 -19.42 -41.82
C THR A 338 20.10 -20.44 -41.48
N ALA A 339 20.23 -20.87 -40.22
CA ALA A 339 21.17 -21.91 -39.81
C ALA A 339 20.86 -23.31 -40.40
N MET A 340 19.59 -23.61 -40.71
CA MET A 340 19.22 -24.88 -41.36
C MET A 340 19.58 -24.94 -42.85
N THR A 341 19.63 -23.79 -43.55
CA THR A 341 20.15 -23.72 -44.92
C THR A 341 21.66 -24.00 -44.99
N ASP A 342 22.43 -23.57 -43.99
CA ASP A 342 23.89 -23.81 -43.94
C ASP A 342 24.24 -25.30 -43.73
N ILE A 343 23.43 -26.03 -42.96
CA ILE A 343 23.63 -27.48 -42.76
C ILE A 343 23.50 -28.25 -44.08
N GLY A 344 22.55 -27.86 -44.94
CA GLY A 344 22.41 -28.45 -46.29
C GLY A 344 23.61 -28.18 -47.18
N THR A 345 24.16 -26.96 -47.13
CA THR A 345 25.36 -26.56 -47.87
C THR A 345 26.61 -27.32 -47.39
N PHE A 346 26.76 -27.53 -46.08
CA PHE A 346 27.85 -28.35 -45.51
C PHE A 346 27.74 -29.83 -45.91
N GLN A 347 26.54 -30.40 -45.93
CA GLN A 347 26.32 -31.77 -46.39
C GLN A 347 26.65 -31.93 -47.88
N ALA A 348 26.26 -30.96 -48.71
CA ALA A 348 26.60 -30.94 -50.13
C ALA A 348 28.12 -30.82 -50.36
N MET A 349 28.82 -29.98 -49.58
CA MET A 349 30.30 -29.90 -49.63
C MET A 349 30.97 -31.22 -49.21
N GLY A 350 30.43 -31.90 -48.20
CA GLY A 350 30.92 -33.22 -47.78
C GLY A 350 30.76 -34.28 -48.88
N ALA A 351 29.66 -34.24 -49.63
CA ALA A 351 29.46 -35.13 -50.78
C ALA A 351 30.43 -34.85 -51.94
N GLN A 352 30.72 -33.57 -52.24
CA GLN A 352 31.72 -33.22 -53.27
C GLN A 352 33.14 -33.60 -52.82
N GLN A 353 33.48 -33.40 -51.54
CA GLN A 353 34.77 -33.81 -51.00
C GLN A 353 34.97 -35.33 -51.09
N ALA A 354 33.91 -36.13 -50.87
CA ALA A 354 34.00 -37.58 -51.01
C ALA A 354 34.29 -38.03 -52.44
N ILE A 355 33.77 -37.32 -53.46
CA ILE A 355 34.08 -37.58 -54.88
C ILE A 355 35.54 -37.24 -55.17
N ILE A 356 36.01 -36.07 -54.71
CA ILE A 356 37.40 -35.63 -54.83
C ILE A 356 38.36 -36.65 -54.21
N ASP A 357 38.08 -37.09 -52.98
CA ASP A 357 38.93 -38.04 -52.25
C ASP A 357 38.95 -39.41 -52.94
N THR A 358 37.83 -39.84 -53.54
CA THR A 358 37.73 -41.11 -54.28
C THR A 358 38.56 -41.07 -55.57
N GLU A 359 38.50 -39.98 -56.32
CA GLU A 359 39.28 -39.80 -57.56
C GLU A 359 40.78 -39.67 -57.28
N VAL A 360 41.16 -38.96 -56.20
CA VAL A 360 42.56 -38.87 -55.75
C VAL A 360 43.09 -40.22 -55.31
N ALA A 361 42.29 -41.02 -54.58
CA ALA A 361 42.63 -42.40 -54.26
C ALA A 361 42.74 -43.30 -55.51
N GLY A 362 42.04 -42.94 -56.59
CA GLY A 362 42.11 -43.55 -57.92
C GLY A 362 43.34 -43.18 -58.75
N GLY A 363 44.22 -42.31 -58.24
CA GLY A 363 45.48 -41.92 -58.88
C GLY A 363 45.46 -40.59 -59.64
N VAL A 364 44.40 -39.78 -59.46
CA VAL A 364 44.38 -38.39 -59.91
C VAL A 364 45.36 -37.56 -59.07
N ASP A 365 46.24 -36.80 -59.71
CA ASP A 365 47.14 -35.86 -59.03
C ASP A 365 46.48 -34.47 -58.97
N PRO A 366 46.12 -33.96 -57.78
CA PRO A 366 45.52 -32.63 -57.63
C PRO A 366 46.35 -31.49 -58.24
N ALA A 367 47.68 -31.67 -58.35
CA ALA A 367 48.60 -30.66 -58.87
C ALA A 367 48.80 -30.73 -60.39
N ASP A 368 48.36 -31.79 -61.07
CA ASP A 368 48.46 -31.94 -62.53
C ASP A 368 47.07 -31.98 -63.18
N PRO A 369 46.62 -30.86 -63.79
CA PRO A 369 45.32 -30.77 -64.46
C PRO A 369 45.12 -31.79 -65.57
N ALA A 370 46.20 -32.34 -66.15
CA ALA A 370 46.11 -33.35 -67.19
C ALA A 370 45.58 -34.70 -66.66
N THR A 371 45.60 -34.91 -65.35
CA THR A 371 45.11 -36.13 -64.69
C THR A 371 43.67 -35.97 -64.17
N HIS A 372 43.09 -34.77 -64.23
CA HIS A 372 41.76 -34.50 -63.68
C HIS A 372 40.68 -35.06 -64.60
N THR A 373 39.81 -35.89 -64.04
CA THR A 373 38.59 -36.31 -64.72
C THR A 373 37.57 -35.18 -64.76
N ALA A 374 36.56 -35.32 -65.62
CA ALA A 374 35.46 -34.35 -65.66
C ALA A 374 34.72 -34.30 -64.31
N GLU A 375 34.53 -35.45 -63.66
CA GLU A 375 33.88 -35.56 -62.34
C GLU A 375 34.70 -34.88 -61.24
N TYR A 376 36.03 -35.03 -61.23
CA TYR A 376 36.90 -34.30 -60.30
C TYR A 376 36.80 -32.78 -60.51
N THR A 377 36.86 -32.34 -61.76
CA THR A 377 36.81 -30.90 -62.12
C THR A 377 35.48 -30.26 -61.73
N ASP A 378 34.37 -30.95 -61.96
CA ASP A 378 33.03 -30.50 -61.60
C ASP A 378 32.84 -30.48 -60.08
N ALA A 379 33.33 -31.49 -59.36
CA ALA A 379 33.25 -31.55 -57.90
C ALA A 379 34.03 -30.41 -57.23
N VAL A 380 35.25 -30.12 -57.68
CA VAL A 380 36.08 -28.99 -57.18
C VAL A 380 35.40 -27.65 -57.46
N SER A 381 34.83 -27.47 -58.65
CA SER A 381 34.13 -26.23 -59.04
C SER A 381 32.85 -26.01 -58.23
N GLN A 382 32.08 -27.07 -57.99
CA GLN A 382 30.89 -27.01 -57.15
C GLN A 382 31.24 -26.73 -55.68
N GLN A 383 32.31 -27.35 -55.16
CA GLN A 383 32.78 -27.09 -53.80
C GLN A 383 33.24 -25.63 -53.62
N ALA A 384 33.94 -25.07 -54.61
CA ALA A 384 34.34 -23.65 -54.60
C ALA A 384 33.12 -22.70 -54.65
N THR A 385 32.08 -23.06 -55.40
CA THR A 385 30.83 -22.29 -55.47
C THR A 385 30.09 -22.31 -54.13
N LEU A 386 29.94 -23.51 -53.54
CA LEU A 386 29.29 -23.70 -52.23
C LEU A 386 30.04 -22.98 -51.10
N ALA A 387 31.38 -23.01 -51.11
CA ALA A 387 32.22 -22.27 -50.16
C ALA A 387 32.08 -20.74 -50.32
N GLY A 388 31.88 -20.25 -51.54
CA GLY A 388 31.59 -18.85 -51.82
C GLY A 388 30.25 -18.39 -51.22
N THR A 389 29.22 -19.23 -51.30
CA THR A 389 27.90 -18.98 -50.70
C THR A 389 27.99 -18.90 -49.17
N LEU A 390 28.65 -19.86 -48.51
CA LEU A 390 28.86 -19.87 -47.06
C LEU A 390 29.63 -18.63 -46.55
N SER A 391 30.61 -18.14 -47.31
CA SER A 391 31.36 -16.92 -46.97
C SER A 391 30.51 -15.65 -47.06
N GLY A 392 29.59 -15.59 -48.05
CA GLY A 392 28.63 -14.49 -48.20
C GLY A 392 27.61 -14.46 -47.08
N ASP A 393 26.98 -15.60 -46.80
CA ASP A 393 25.94 -15.72 -45.77
C ASP A 393 26.51 -15.49 -44.35
N TYR A 394 27.75 -15.93 -44.08
CA TYR A 394 28.43 -15.64 -42.82
C TYR A 394 28.78 -14.15 -42.63
N LEU A 395 29.05 -13.43 -43.72
CA LEU A 395 29.24 -11.97 -43.68
C LEU A 395 27.92 -11.23 -43.40
N ASP A 396 26.82 -11.70 -43.97
CA ASP A 396 25.49 -11.10 -43.81
C ASP A 396 24.90 -11.37 -42.41
N VAL A 397 25.13 -12.56 -41.84
CA VAL A 397 24.76 -12.87 -40.45
C VAL A 397 25.57 -12.04 -39.44
N ASN A 398 26.87 -11.84 -39.67
CA ASN A 398 27.68 -10.95 -38.83
C ASN A 398 27.24 -9.47 -38.93
N ALA A 399 26.78 -9.03 -40.09
CA ALA A 399 26.24 -7.69 -40.28
C ALA A 399 24.89 -7.50 -39.56
N ALA A 400 24.06 -8.54 -39.52
CA ALA A 400 22.75 -8.52 -38.85
C ALA A 400 22.87 -8.62 -37.31
N ILE A 401 23.80 -9.42 -36.79
CA ILE A 401 23.97 -9.63 -35.34
C ILE A 401 24.73 -8.49 -34.66
N PHE A 402 25.76 -7.93 -35.30
CA PHE A 402 26.64 -6.93 -34.67
C PHE A 402 26.41 -5.48 -35.15
N GLY A 403 25.37 -5.22 -35.95
CA GLY A 403 24.95 -3.86 -36.31
C GLY A 403 26.07 -2.99 -36.88
N ALA A 404 26.96 -3.57 -37.72
CA ALA A 404 28.15 -2.88 -38.20
C ALA A 404 28.08 -2.62 -39.72
N THR A 405 27.64 -1.40 -40.04
CA THR A 405 28.03 -0.57 -41.19
C THR A 405 29.02 -1.19 -42.19
N SER A 406 28.59 -1.28 -43.45
CA SER A 406 29.39 -1.69 -44.61
C SER A 406 30.77 -1.01 -44.67
N ALA A 407 31.74 -1.63 -45.36
CA ALA A 407 33.08 -1.07 -45.57
C ALA A 407 33.06 0.37 -46.13
N ALA A 408 32.01 0.75 -46.86
CA ALA A 408 31.78 2.10 -47.35
C ALA A 408 31.46 3.13 -46.24
N ALA A 409 30.75 2.72 -45.19
CA ALA A 409 30.49 3.56 -44.02
C ALA A 409 31.73 3.67 -43.10
N ARG A 410 32.57 2.64 -43.05
CA ARG A 410 33.91 2.73 -42.43
C ARG A 410 34.81 3.73 -43.17
N GLN A 411 34.81 3.76 -44.52
CA GLN A 411 35.58 4.76 -45.27
C GLN A 411 35.12 6.21 -45.04
N LYS A 412 33.82 6.46 -44.85
CA LYS A 412 33.32 7.79 -44.47
C LYS A 412 33.64 8.18 -43.02
N GLN A 413 33.64 7.23 -42.08
CA GLN A 413 34.04 7.49 -40.69
C GLN A 413 35.57 7.62 -40.53
N PHE A 414 36.39 6.91 -41.31
CA PHE A 414 37.85 7.08 -41.31
C PHE A 414 38.30 8.37 -42.00
N ALA A 415 37.55 8.92 -42.96
CA ALA A 415 37.80 10.26 -43.50
C ALA A 415 37.47 11.37 -42.48
N ALA A 416 36.53 11.13 -41.55
CA ALA A 416 36.20 12.06 -40.48
C ALA A 416 37.10 11.92 -39.23
N ALA A 417 37.67 10.74 -38.97
CA ALA A 417 38.57 10.48 -37.84
C ALA A 417 40.06 10.67 -38.15
N GLY A 418 40.44 10.78 -39.43
CA GLY A 418 41.83 10.90 -39.89
C GLY A 418 42.47 12.29 -39.75
N SER A 419 41.80 13.28 -39.12
CA SER A 419 42.35 14.63 -38.96
C SER A 419 42.66 15.02 -37.52
N TYR A 420 42.52 14.11 -36.54
CA TYR A 420 42.58 14.49 -35.12
C TYR A 420 43.80 14.04 -34.31
N TYR A 421 44.73 13.24 -34.83
CA TYR A 421 46.02 13.03 -34.15
C TYR A 421 47.17 12.76 -35.13
N GLY A 422 48.04 13.76 -35.29
CA GLY A 422 49.26 13.60 -36.09
C GLY A 422 50.04 14.89 -36.37
N SER A 423 50.32 15.71 -35.36
CA SER A 423 51.45 16.65 -35.42
C SER A 423 51.91 16.95 -33.99
N GLY A 424 53.08 16.44 -33.65
CA GLY A 424 53.59 16.42 -32.29
C GLY A 424 53.71 17.79 -31.64
N SER A 425 53.50 17.81 -30.33
CA SER A 425 54.28 18.68 -29.47
C SER A 425 54.36 18.11 -28.06
N SER A 426 55.55 18.30 -27.52
CA SER A 426 56.04 18.01 -26.19
C SER A 426 54.99 18.04 -25.08
N ARG A 427 54.94 16.95 -24.28
CA ARG A 427 54.31 16.94 -22.96
C ARG A 427 55.20 17.75 -22.01
N THR A 428 54.87 19.01 -21.77
CA THR A 428 55.43 19.79 -20.66
C THR A 428 54.36 20.74 -20.12
N GLY A 429 53.91 20.50 -18.87
CA GLY A 429 53.15 21.48 -18.07
C GLY A 429 51.66 21.18 -17.92
N ASP A 430 51.28 20.77 -16.71
CA ASP A 430 50.01 21.02 -16.00
C ASP A 430 48.62 20.69 -16.60
N GLY A 431 48.52 20.11 -17.79
CA GLY A 431 47.25 19.82 -18.50
C GLY A 431 46.33 18.68 -17.98
N VAL A 432 46.27 18.39 -16.68
CA VAL A 432 45.16 17.62 -16.07
C VAL A 432 44.83 18.20 -14.70
N GLY A 433 43.80 19.06 -14.63
CA GLY A 433 43.22 19.50 -13.36
C GLY A 433 42.83 20.98 -13.28
N SER A 434 43.21 21.83 -14.24
CA SER A 434 42.82 23.24 -14.25
C SER A 434 41.67 23.49 -15.25
N VAL A 435 40.61 24.12 -14.74
CA VAL A 435 39.54 24.70 -15.56
C VAL A 435 39.88 26.18 -15.74
N SER A 436 40.08 26.60 -16.98
CA SER A 436 40.31 28.00 -17.35
C SER A 436 39.10 28.54 -18.08
N LEU A 437 38.65 29.74 -17.70
CA LEU A 437 37.50 30.42 -18.30
C LEU A 437 38.00 31.66 -19.03
N GLU A 438 37.74 31.74 -20.33
CA GLU A 438 38.17 32.85 -21.18
C GLU A 438 37.01 33.76 -21.54
N ASN A 439 37.27 35.07 -21.55
CA ASN A 439 36.30 36.13 -21.85
C ASN A 439 35.04 36.07 -20.97
N VAL A 440 35.23 35.92 -19.65
CA VAL A 440 34.15 35.93 -18.66
C VAL A 440 33.64 37.37 -18.48
N SER A 441 32.34 37.58 -18.72
CA SER A 441 31.67 38.86 -18.51
C SER A 441 30.40 38.66 -17.69
N ILE A 442 30.20 39.52 -16.70
CA ILE A 442 28.96 39.59 -15.94
C ILE A 442 28.42 41.01 -16.05
N VAL A 443 27.22 41.15 -16.62
CA VAL A 443 26.55 42.44 -16.81
C VAL A 443 25.20 42.38 -16.11
N ALA A 444 24.95 43.30 -15.17
CA ALA A 444 23.67 43.42 -14.47
C ALA A 444 22.97 44.73 -14.83
N ASP A 445 21.63 44.68 -14.88
CA ASP A 445 20.81 45.85 -15.22
C ASP A 445 20.78 46.88 -14.07
N THR A 446 20.83 46.42 -12.81
CA THR A 446 20.94 47.28 -11.63
C THR A 446 21.78 46.64 -10.54
N SER A 447 22.87 47.30 -10.13
CA SER A 447 23.63 46.95 -8.92
C SER A 447 23.70 48.18 -8.02
N THR A 448 22.94 48.21 -6.92
CA THR A 448 23.12 49.22 -5.88
C THR A 448 24.26 48.79 -4.97
N ILE A 449 25.40 49.47 -5.05
CA ILE A 449 26.52 49.23 -4.13
C ILE A 449 26.22 49.97 -2.82
N ALA A 450 26.00 49.21 -1.75
CA ALA A 450 25.89 49.73 -0.39
C ALA A 450 27.25 49.62 0.30
N VAL A 451 27.74 50.72 0.85
CA VAL A 451 28.97 50.74 1.65
C VAL A 451 28.59 51.14 3.07
N ASP A 452 28.87 50.26 4.03
CA ASP A 452 28.54 50.49 5.43
C ASP A 452 29.67 50.00 6.35
N VAL A 453 29.73 50.50 7.58
CA VAL A 453 30.61 49.97 8.63
C VAL A 453 29.75 49.21 9.62
N ASN A 454 29.97 47.90 9.72
CA ASN A 454 29.13 47.08 10.59
C ASN A 454 29.47 47.28 12.07
N SER A 455 28.68 46.69 12.95
CA SER A 455 28.83 46.77 14.42
C SER A 455 30.16 46.22 14.97
N SER A 456 30.97 45.58 14.12
CA SER A 456 32.30 45.06 14.44
C SER A 456 33.42 45.93 13.84
N ASN A 457 33.11 47.16 13.39
CA ASN A 457 34.01 48.11 12.74
C ASN A 457 34.66 47.61 11.44
N GLU A 458 34.04 46.64 10.76
CA GLU A 458 34.48 46.20 9.43
C GLU A 458 33.85 47.10 8.37
N LEU A 459 34.61 47.59 7.39
CA LEU A 459 34.03 48.21 6.20
C LEU A 459 33.46 47.10 5.32
N VAL A 460 32.14 47.08 5.17
CA VAL A 460 31.41 46.12 4.36
C VAL A 460 30.89 46.82 3.10
N ILE A 461 31.27 46.30 1.94
CA ILE A 461 30.76 46.72 0.65
C ILE A 461 29.82 45.62 0.15
N GLY A 462 28.51 45.87 0.20
CA GLY A 462 27.47 45.01 -0.34
C GLY A 462 27.14 45.40 -1.79
N ALA A 463 27.32 44.48 -2.74
CA ALA A 463 27.03 44.71 -4.15
C ALA A 463 26.13 43.59 -4.71
N PRO A 464 24.85 43.50 -4.28
CA PRO A 464 23.93 42.53 -4.84
C PRO A 464 23.72 42.80 -6.34
N MET A 465 23.64 41.72 -7.12
CA MET A 465 23.39 41.79 -8.56
C MET A 465 22.07 41.09 -8.85
N THR A 466 21.06 41.83 -9.29
CA THR A 466 19.77 41.26 -9.70
C THR A 466 19.68 41.19 -11.22
N ASN A 467 19.09 40.11 -11.74
CA ASN A 467 18.86 39.90 -13.17
C ASN A 467 20.13 40.00 -14.06
N ALA A 468 21.28 39.53 -13.58
CA ALA A 468 22.53 39.62 -14.33
C ALA A 468 22.61 38.58 -15.45
N ASN A 469 23.35 38.91 -16.51
CA ASN A 469 23.74 37.97 -17.56
C ASN A 469 25.23 37.63 -17.36
N LEU A 470 25.55 36.36 -17.14
CA LEU A 470 26.92 35.82 -17.17
C LEU A 470 27.16 35.18 -18.53
N THR A 471 28.24 35.56 -19.20
CA THR A 471 28.69 34.90 -20.43
C THR A 471 30.17 34.55 -20.32
N VAL A 472 30.50 33.32 -20.73
CA VAL A 472 31.86 32.80 -20.87
C VAL A 472 32.03 32.38 -22.32
N GLY A 473 33.01 32.98 -23.00
CA GLY A 473 33.26 32.71 -24.41
C GLY A 473 33.71 31.27 -24.67
N SER A 474 34.61 30.76 -23.83
CA SER A 474 35.03 29.36 -23.85
C SER A 474 35.49 28.86 -22.49
N ILE A 475 35.07 27.64 -22.15
CA ILE A 475 35.50 26.88 -20.99
C ILE A 475 36.54 25.88 -21.46
N ARG A 476 37.75 25.93 -20.88
CA ARG A 476 38.83 25.03 -21.24
C ARG A 476 39.22 24.14 -20.07
N VAL A 477 39.54 22.88 -20.36
CA VAL A 477 40.13 21.94 -19.41
C VAL A 477 41.43 21.43 -20.02
N GLY A 478 42.56 21.86 -19.45
CA GLY A 478 43.85 21.79 -20.13
C GLY A 478 43.76 22.47 -21.51
N ASP A 479 44.22 21.78 -22.55
CA ASP A 479 44.18 22.31 -23.92
C ASP A 479 42.82 22.13 -24.62
N GLY A 480 41.89 21.36 -24.03
CA GLY A 480 40.58 21.09 -24.62
C GLY A 480 39.57 22.21 -24.37
N ASN A 481 38.83 22.61 -25.40
CA ASN A 481 37.73 23.59 -25.29
C ASN A 481 36.38 22.85 -25.23
N LEU A 482 35.63 23.06 -24.16
CA LEU A 482 34.31 22.47 -23.92
C LEU A 482 33.15 23.35 -24.41
N GLY A 483 33.45 24.53 -24.96
CA GLY A 483 32.46 25.47 -25.49
C GLY A 483 32.18 26.64 -24.54
N GLY A 484 31.25 27.53 -24.92
CA GLY A 484 30.86 28.70 -24.13
C GLY A 484 29.68 28.43 -23.21
N LEU A 485 29.50 29.27 -22.19
CA LEU A 485 28.38 29.23 -21.24
C LEU A 485 27.71 30.60 -21.18
N SER A 486 26.40 30.67 -21.36
CA SER A 486 25.62 31.90 -21.14
C SER A 486 24.48 31.61 -20.17
N VAL A 487 24.36 32.42 -19.13
CA VAL A 487 23.36 32.33 -18.08
C VAL A 487 22.67 33.68 -17.98
N SER A 488 21.36 33.70 -18.17
CA SER A 488 20.53 34.91 -18.05
C SER A 488 19.69 34.88 -16.79
N GLY A 489 19.46 36.07 -16.20
CA GLY A 489 18.64 36.20 -14.98
C GLY A 489 19.35 35.79 -13.69
N LEU A 490 20.68 35.77 -13.66
CA LEU A 490 21.48 35.42 -12.50
C LEU A 490 21.26 36.44 -11.37
N ASN A 491 20.76 35.98 -10.23
CA ASN A 491 20.57 36.80 -9.04
C ASN A 491 21.57 36.42 -7.95
N ILE A 492 22.49 37.32 -7.62
CA ILE A 492 23.46 37.18 -6.55
C ILE A 492 23.02 38.08 -5.40
N ALA A 493 22.17 37.54 -4.53
CA ALA A 493 21.49 38.30 -3.48
C ALA A 493 22.42 38.81 -2.37
N THR A 494 23.55 38.14 -2.12
CA THR A 494 24.48 38.51 -1.03
C THR A 494 25.92 38.43 -1.52
N ASN A 495 26.49 39.58 -1.89
CA ASN A 495 27.91 39.71 -2.19
C ASN A 495 28.49 40.83 -1.31
N ASN A 496 29.13 40.43 -0.22
CA ASN A 496 29.70 41.35 0.76
C ASN A 496 31.21 41.21 0.76
N ILE A 497 31.92 42.28 0.40
CA ILE A 497 33.36 42.39 0.59
C ILE A 497 33.59 43.02 1.95
N LYS A 498 34.26 42.29 2.84
CA LYS A 498 34.69 42.79 4.14
C LYS A 498 36.15 43.20 4.07
N ILE A 499 36.44 44.45 4.42
CA ILE A 499 37.82 44.95 4.50
C ILE A 499 38.16 45.17 5.97
N TYR A 500 39.24 44.52 6.38
CA TYR A 500 39.82 44.63 7.71
C TYR A 500 41.00 45.59 7.67
N GLY A 501 41.06 46.52 8.62
CA GLY A 501 42.33 47.15 9.01
C GLY A 501 43.05 46.25 10.00
N HIS A 502 44.36 46.09 9.85
CA HIS A 502 45.23 45.54 10.89
C HIS A 502 45.93 46.68 11.63
#